data_AF-A0A1S3R2V1-F1
#
_entry.id   AF-A0A1S3R2V1-F1
#
_cell.length_a   1.000
_cell.length_b   1.000
_cell.length_c   1.000
_cell.angle_alpha   90.00
_cell.angle_beta   90.00
_cell.angle_gamma   90.00
#
_symmetry.space_group_name_H-M   'P 1'
#
loop_
_entity.id
_entity.type
_entity.pdbx_description
1 polymer ?
#
loop_
_entity_poly.entity_id
_entity_poly.type
_entity_poly.pdbx_seq_one_letter_code
_entity_poly.pdbx_strand_id
1 'polypeptide(L)'
;MTQGVAIGRVSSYIPVYTDACLTGWGGTCQARAVGGVWSQSGRHINLLELETVLLVLTHFVSTLRGNDVLVWSDNRTTVAYINRQGGVRSPALHRLAEELWLWAHEHLRSLTAAHIPGCQNIGADLMSRGGPRDDEWRLHPEIVLQIWERFGRAEGDLFASRVNAQCPLWFSLRAQDEPPLGIDAFAHQWPEVLLYAFPPLSCILPLLARVRTGGLSIILIAPD
;
A
#
# COMPACT_ATOMS: atom_id res chain seq x y z
N MET A 1 53.85 3.29 10.18
CA MET A 1 52.84 4.35 9.94
C MET A 1 51.48 3.69 10.02
N THR A 2 50.80 3.83 11.16
CA THR A 2 49.43 3.40 11.40
C THR A 2 48.47 4.38 10.71
N GLN A 3 48.04 4.06 9.49
CA GLN A 3 46.86 4.69 8.91
C GLN A 3 45.64 3.88 9.32
N GLY A 4 44.86 4.43 10.25
CA GLY A 4 43.55 3.90 10.61
C GLY A 4 42.60 3.98 9.41
N VAL A 5 41.89 2.89 9.16
CA VAL A 5 40.81 2.85 8.16
C VAL A 5 39.67 3.73 8.67
N ALA A 6 39.23 4.69 7.87
CA ALA A 6 38.04 5.47 8.16
C ALA A 6 36.82 4.55 8.18
N ILE A 7 36.07 4.54 9.29
CA ILE A 7 34.76 3.90 9.37
C ILE A 7 33.79 4.75 8.53
N GLY A 8 33.60 4.34 7.27
CA GLY A 8 32.49 4.82 6.46
C GLY A 8 31.20 4.16 6.95
N ARG A 9 30.28 4.94 7.51
CA ARG A 9 28.87 4.56 7.62
C ARG A 9 28.41 4.18 6.21
N VAL A 10 27.80 3.00 6.03
CA VAL A 10 27.11 2.63 4.78
C VAL A 10 26.19 3.80 4.39
N SER A 11 26.48 4.44 3.25
CA SER A 11 26.14 5.86 3.03
C SER A 11 24.80 6.11 2.34
N SER A 12 24.12 5.09 1.83
CA SER A 12 22.77 5.21 1.26
C SER A 12 22.24 3.83 0.92
N TYR A 13 20.99 3.53 1.28
CA TYR A 13 20.27 2.35 0.81
C TYR A 13 18.93 2.75 0.20
N ILE A 14 18.36 1.90 -0.66
CA ILE A 14 17.00 2.07 -1.16
C ILE A 14 16.05 1.30 -0.23
N PRO A 15 15.10 1.98 0.46
CA PRO A 15 14.10 1.31 1.28
C PRO A 15 13.04 0.66 0.40
N VAL A 16 12.71 -0.59 0.71
CA VAL A 16 11.62 -1.35 0.10
C VAL A 16 10.73 -1.85 1.22
N TYR A 17 9.43 -1.55 1.17
CA TYR A 17 8.46 -2.00 2.17
C TYR A 17 7.64 -3.14 1.58
N THR A 18 7.39 -4.17 2.37
CA THR A 18 6.71 -5.39 1.92
C THR A 18 5.70 -5.83 2.95
N ASP A 19 4.59 -6.38 2.48
CA ASP A 19 3.55 -6.94 3.33
C ASP A 19 2.76 -8.01 2.57
N ALA A 20 2.33 -9.04 3.27
CA ALA A 20 1.49 -10.09 2.72
C ALA A 20 0.25 -10.32 3.58
N CYS A 21 -0.85 -10.64 2.93
CA CYS A 21 -2.01 -11.23 3.57
C CYS A 21 -2.34 -12.59 2.93
N LEU A 22 -3.35 -13.29 3.46
CA LEU A 22 -3.75 -14.61 2.93
C LEU A 22 -4.32 -14.54 1.50
N THR A 23 -4.74 -13.36 1.04
CA THR A 23 -5.36 -13.16 -0.28
C THR A 23 -4.45 -12.46 -1.28
N GLY A 24 -3.44 -11.72 -0.83
CA GLY A 24 -2.58 -10.94 -1.71
C GLY A 24 -1.26 -10.51 -1.08
N TRP A 25 -0.47 -9.81 -1.90
CA TRP A 25 0.87 -9.33 -1.58
C TRP A 25 1.06 -7.92 -2.09
N GLY A 26 1.93 -7.17 -1.43
CA GLY A 26 2.15 -5.79 -1.77
C GLY A 26 3.50 -5.27 -1.30
N GLY A 27 3.93 -4.20 -1.95
CA GLY A 27 5.10 -3.48 -1.52
C GLY A 27 5.26 -2.13 -2.18
N THR A 28 6.12 -1.33 -1.59
CA THR A 28 6.45 0.01 -2.07
C THR A 28 7.95 0.21 -2.16
N CYS A 29 8.37 0.98 -3.15
CA CYS A 29 9.74 1.39 -3.34
C CYS A 29 9.73 2.83 -3.86
N GLN A 30 10.36 3.75 -3.13
CA GLN A 30 10.29 5.19 -3.42
C GLN A 30 8.81 5.65 -3.53
N ALA A 31 8.43 6.32 -4.62
CA ALA A 31 7.07 6.79 -4.87
C ALA A 31 6.20 5.79 -5.67
N ARG A 32 6.66 4.54 -5.82
CA ARG A 32 5.97 3.50 -6.59
C ARG A 32 5.48 2.39 -5.69
N ALA A 33 4.34 1.80 -6.07
CA ALA A 33 3.70 0.71 -5.36
C ALA A 33 3.39 -0.43 -6.34
N VAL A 34 3.41 -1.66 -5.82
CA VAL A 34 3.04 -2.87 -6.56
C VAL A 34 2.27 -3.79 -5.62
N GLY A 35 1.34 -4.55 -6.17
CA GLY A 35 0.67 -5.62 -5.44
C GLY A 35 -0.08 -6.54 -6.37
N GLY A 36 -0.58 -7.64 -5.83
CA GLY A 36 -1.32 -8.65 -6.57
C GLY A 36 -2.02 -9.63 -5.64
N VAL A 37 -2.83 -10.49 -6.25
CA VAL A 37 -3.54 -11.59 -5.56
C VAL A 37 -2.76 -12.89 -5.68
N TRP A 38 -2.84 -13.73 -4.64
CA TRP A 38 -2.24 -15.07 -4.68
C TRP A 38 -3.06 -15.99 -5.59
N SER A 39 -2.38 -16.76 -6.44
CA SER A 39 -3.02 -17.77 -7.29
C SER A 39 -3.41 -19.04 -6.54
N GLN A 40 -2.77 -19.29 -5.39
CA GLN A 40 -2.97 -20.49 -4.57
C GLN A 40 -3.30 -20.10 -3.12
N SER A 41 -4.38 -20.66 -2.59
CA SER A 41 -4.79 -20.49 -1.20
C SER A 41 -4.15 -21.55 -0.28
N GLY A 42 -4.16 -21.29 1.03
CA GLY A 42 -3.75 -22.27 2.05
C GLY A 42 -2.25 -22.33 2.38
N ARG A 43 -1.43 -21.43 1.81
CA ARG A 43 -0.02 -21.31 2.19
C ARG A 43 0.13 -20.58 3.52
N HIS A 44 1.15 -20.96 4.28
CA HIS A 44 1.41 -20.35 5.59
C HIS A 44 1.87 -18.89 5.45
N ILE A 45 1.38 -17.99 6.30
CA ILE A 45 1.64 -16.54 6.22
C ILE A 45 3.13 -16.19 6.13
N ASN A 46 3.99 -16.76 6.98
CA ASN A 46 5.44 -16.53 6.91
C ASN A 46 6.07 -16.86 5.54
N LEU A 47 5.52 -17.81 4.80
CA LEU A 47 6.01 -18.16 3.47
C LEU A 47 5.59 -17.09 2.45
N LEU A 48 4.33 -16.64 2.53
CA LEU A 48 3.80 -15.56 1.71
C LEU A 48 4.57 -14.25 1.93
N GLU A 49 4.92 -13.97 3.18
CA GLU A 49 5.68 -12.77 3.58
C GLU A 49 7.07 -12.75 2.96
N LEU A 50 7.80 -13.87 3.03
CA LEU A 50 9.12 -13.96 2.42
C LEU A 50 9.05 -13.97 0.88
N GLU A 51 8.01 -14.56 0.29
CA GLU A 51 7.80 -14.57 -1.16
C GLU A 51 7.46 -13.18 -1.70
N THR A 52 6.68 -12.42 -0.93
CA THR A 52 6.36 -11.03 -1.24
C THR A 52 7.63 -10.19 -1.38
N VAL A 53 8.64 -10.44 -0.55
CA VAL A 53 9.96 -9.79 -0.70
C VAL A 53 10.56 -10.08 -2.07
N LEU A 54 10.62 -11.35 -2.48
CA LEU A 54 11.18 -11.72 -3.79
C LEU A 54 10.39 -11.08 -4.96
N LEU A 55 9.06 -11.10 -4.89
CA LEU A 55 8.20 -10.51 -5.92
C LEU A 55 8.39 -8.98 -6.04
N VAL A 56 8.39 -8.28 -4.91
CA VAL A 56 8.54 -6.81 -4.87
C VAL A 56 9.94 -6.40 -5.34
N LEU A 57 10.99 -7.09 -4.91
CA LEU A 57 12.35 -6.82 -5.36
C LEU A 57 12.52 -7.08 -6.86
N THR A 58 11.96 -8.18 -7.36
CA THR A 58 11.97 -8.53 -8.79
C THR A 58 11.24 -7.47 -9.62
N HIS A 59 10.08 -7.00 -9.16
CA HIS A 59 9.33 -5.94 -9.83
C HIS A 59 10.13 -4.63 -9.94
N PHE A 60 10.85 -4.26 -8.87
CA PHE A 60 11.63 -3.03 -8.82
C PHE A 60 13.09 -3.19 -9.28
N VAL A 61 13.46 -4.30 -9.92
CA VAL A 61 14.86 -4.61 -10.27
C VAL A 61 15.58 -3.49 -11.04
N SER A 62 14.87 -2.78 -11.93
CA SER A 62 15.45 -1.68 -12.70
C SER A 62 15.88 -0.49 -11.83
N THR A 63 15.22 -0.29 -10.69
CA THR A 63 15.54 0.74 -9.69
C THR A 63 16.59 0.23 -8.69
N LEU A 64 16.54 -1.05 -8.34
CA LEU A 64 17.36 -1.62 -7.27
C LEU A 64 18.75 -2.08 -7.74
N ARG A 65 18.93 -2.34 -9.04
CA ARG A 65 20.14 -2.96 -9.58
C ARG A 65 21.42 -2.20 -9.18
N GLY A 66 22.38 -2.91 -8.59
CA GLY A 66 23.68 -2.37 -8.18
C GLY A 66 23.68 -1.47 -6.93
N ASN A 67 22.55 -1.39 -6.21
CA ASN A 67 22.41 -0.59 -4.99
C ASN A 67 22.33 -1.45 -3.71
N ASP A 68 22.60 -0.81 -2.58
CA ASP A 68 22.33 -1.36 -1.25
C ASP A 68 20.81 -1.25 -0.96
N VAL A 69 20.18 -2.36 -0.58
CA VAL A 69 18.72 -2.43 -0.36
C VAL A 69 18.41 -2.80 1.08
N LEU A 70 17.48 -2.05 1.68
CA LEU A 70 16.90 -2.36 2.99
C LEU A 70 15.42 -2.71 2.83
N VAL A 71 15.07 -3.95 3.18
CA VAL A 71 13.69 -4.43 3.22
C VAL A 71 13.09 -4.15 4.59
N TRP A 72 11.97 -3.43 4.62
CA TRP A 72 11.14 -3.22 5.80
C TRP A 72 9.95 -4.17 5.76
N SER A 73 9.81 -4.97 6.81
CA SER A 73 8.69 -5.91 7.01
C SER A 73 8.30 -5.92 8.49
N ASP A 74 7.02 -6.10 8.80
CA ASP A 74 6.56 -6.31 10.17
C ASP A 74 6.70 -7.79 10.61
N ASN A 75 6.94 -8.69 9.66
CA ASN A 75 7.17 -10.10 9.92
C ASN A 75 8.61 -10.37 10.38
N ARG A 76 8.78 -10.61 11.67
CA ARG A 76 10.09 -10.95 12.26
C ARG A 76 10.71 -12.23 11.70
N THR A 77 9.92 -13.17 11.21
CA THR A 77 10.44 -14.39 10.57
C THR A 77 11.11 -14.03 9.26
N THR A 78 10.45 -13.22 8.42
CA THR A 78 11.00 -12.70 7.16
C THR A 78 12.32 -11.96 7.40
N VAL A 79 12.33 -11.01 8.35
CA VAL A 79 13.53 -10.26 8.71
C VAL A 79 14.68 -11.19 9.13
N ALA A 80 14.39 -12.19 9.97
CA ALA A 80 15.40 -13.14 10.42
C ALA A 80 15.93 -14.03 9.28
N TYR A 81 15.06 -14.51 8.39
CA TYR A 81 15.44 -15.37 7.27
C TYR A 81 16.29 -14.61 6.24
N ILE A 82 15.98 -13.34 5.96
CA ILE A 82 16.80 -12.50 5.07
C ILE A 82 18.18 -12.31 5.70
N ASN A 83 18.26 -11.79 6.92
CA ASN A 83 19.54 -11.44 7.54
C ASN A 83 20.43 -12.66 7.87
N ARG A 84 19.84 -13.84 8.03
CA ARG A 84 20.58 -15.10 8.27
C ARG A 84 20.77 -15.94 7.00
N GLN A 85 20.27 -15.47 5.86
CA GLN A 85 20.32 -16.18 4.59
C GLN A 85 19.69 -17.59 4.64
N GLY A 86 18.58 -17.71 5.36
CA GLY A 86 17.87 -18.96 5.57
C GLY A 86 17.62 -19.30 7.03
N GLY A 87 17.26 -20.55 7.28
CA GLY A 87 16.98 -21.04 8.62
C GLY A 87 16.58 -22.52 8.66
N VAL A 88 16.84 -23.16 9.80
CA VAL A 88 16.69 -24.62 9.95
C VAL A 88 15.27 -25.10 10.30
N ARG A 89 14.35 -24.17 10.60
CA ARG A 89 13.02 -24.51 11.16
C ARG A 89 11.99 -24.90 10.10
N SER A 90 12.19 -24.51 8.85
CA SER A 90 11.26 -24.79 7.75
C SER A 90 12.03 -24.94 6.45
N PRO A 91 12.05 -26.15 5.86
CA PRO A 91 12.69 -26.39 4.56
C PRO A 91 12.06 -25.57 3.42
N ALA A 92 10.78 -25.21 3.53
CA ALA A 92 10.11 -24.36 2.54
C ALA A 92 10.60 -22.91 2.60
N LEU A 93 10.66 -22.33 3.81
CA LEU A 93 11.20 -20.98 4.01
C LEU A 93 12.69 -20.91 3.67
N HIS A 94 13.44 -21.97 3.97
CA HIS A 94 14.86 -22.01 3.65
C HIS A 94 15.12 -21.97 2.16
N ARG A 95 14.45 -22.82 1.38
CA ARG A 95 14.55 -22.83 -0.10
C ARG A 95 14.18 -21.49 -0.71
N LEU A 96 13.12 -20.85 -0.20
CA LEU A 96 12.71 -19.53 -0.68
C LEU A 96 13.72 -18.44 -0.32
N ALA A 97 14.35 -18.52 0.86
CA ALA A 97 15.44 -17.62 1.23
C ALA A 97 16.68 -17.83 0.35
N GLU A 98 17.01 -19.07 -0.01
CA GLU A 98 18.09 -19.37 -0.95
C GLU A 98 17.81 -18.77 -2.33
N GLU A 99 16.59 -18.95 -2.85
CA GLU A 99 16.16 -18.33 -4.11
C GLU A 99 16.27 -16.80 -4.07
N LEU A 100 15.79 -16.19 -2.99
CA LEU A 100 15.91 -14.76 -2.75
C LEU A 100 17.37 -14.29 -2.75
N TRP A 101 18.27 -15.02 -2.09
CA TRP A 101 19.68 -14.66 -2.02
C TRP A 101 20.44 -14.87 -3.33
N LEU A 102 20.13 -15.92 -4.07
CA LEU A 102 20.66 -16.13 -5.42
C LEU A 102 20.25 -14.98 -6.33
N TRP A 103 18.96 -14.63 -6.33
CA TRP A 103 18.47 -13.49 -7.09
C TRP A 103 19.14 -12.18 -6.65
N ALA A 104 19.23 -11.93 -5.34
CA ALA A 104 19.82 -10.71 -4.81
C ALA A 104 21.32 -10.59 -5.15
N HIS A 105 22.06 -11.69 -5.14
CA HIS A 105 23.48 -11.71 -5.50
C HIS A 105 23.73 -11.28 -6.94
N GLU A 106 22.86 -11.66 -7.87
CA GLU A 106 22.97 -11.28 -9.28
C GLU A 106 22.57 -9.83 -9.56
N HIS A 107 21.74 -9.24 -8.71
CA HIS A 107 21.05 -7.99 -9.01
C HIS A 107 21.45 -6.81 -8.11
N LEU A 108 21.76 -7.05 -6.83
CA LEU A 108 21.93 -6.01 -5.82
C LEU A 108 23.39 -5.92 -5.36
N ARG A 109 23.76 -4.78 -4.76
CA ARG A 109 25.06 -4.65 -4.08
C ARG A 109 25.01 -5.31 -2.70
N SER A 110 23.94 -5.07 -1.96
CA SER A 110 23.66 -5.72 -0.69
C SER A 110 22.16 -5.78 -0.43
N LEU A 111 21.75 -6.76 0.37
CA LEU A 111 20.39 -6.94 0.84
C LEU A 111 20.41 -7.10 2.35
N THR A 112 19.63 -6.27 3.05
CA THR A 112 19.40 -6.38 4.50
C THR A 112 17.92 -6.21 4.78
N ALA A 113 17.48 -6.66 5.96
CA ALA A 113 16.10 -6.47 6.40
C ALA A 113 16.02 -5.87 7.81
N ALA A 114 15.00 -5.04 8.04
CA ALA A 114 14.69 -4.47 9.34
C ALA A 114 13.19 -4.59 9.64
N HIS A 115 12.89 -4.73 10.93
CA HIS A 115 11.51 -4.80 11.38
C HIS A 115 10.90 -3.41 11.49
N ILE A 116 9.70 -3.23 10.94
CA ILE A 116 8.85 -2.03 11.14
C ILE A 116 7.53 -2.45 11.79
N PRO A 117 6.95 -1.69 12.73
CA PRO A 117 5.59 -1.98 13.22
C PRO A 117 4.56 -1.91 12.08
N GLY A 118 3.61 -2.85 12.03
CA GLY A 118 2.58 -2.89 10.98
C GLY A 118 1.78 -1.59 10.85
N CYS A 119 1.52 -0.88 11.95
CA CYS A 119 0.87 0.45 11.93
C CYS A 119 1.67 1.54 11.20
N GLN A 120 2.96 1.31 10.94
CA GLN A 120 3.84 2.19 10.17
C GLN A 120 4.09 1.64 8.75
N ASN A 121 3.64 0.41 8.43
CA ASN A 121 3.81 -0.26 7.13
C ASN A 121 2.60 -0.08 6.19
N ILE A 122 1.90 1.05 6.32
CA ILE A 122 0.56 1.29 5.73
C ILE A 122 0.57 1.10 4.22
N GLY A 123 1.59 1.59 3.51
CA GLY A 123 1.64 1.51 2.06
C GLY A 123 1.73 0.08 1.54
N ALA A 124 2.51 -0.78 2.21
CA ALA A 124 2.64 -2.18 1.81
C ALA A 124 1.39 -2.99 2.20
N ASP A 125 0.85 -2.77 3.41
CA ASP A 125 -0.41 -3.41 3.87
C ASP A 125 -1.60 -3.06 2.96
N LEU A 126 -1.70 -1.80 2.54
CA LEU A 126 -2.70 -1.38 1.56
C LEU A 126 -2.59 -2.19 0.27
N MET A 127 -1.38 -2.34 -0.26
CA MET A 127 -1.15 -3.07 -1.50
C MET A 127 -1.37 -4.58 -1.36
N SER A 128 -1.04 -5.17 -0.21
CA SER A 128 -1.25 -6.60 0.07
C SER A 128 -2.73 -6.97 0.12
N ARG A 129 -3.58 -5.99 0.46
CA ARG A 129 -5.03 -6.10 0.50
C ARG A 129 -5.72 -5.81 -0.83
N GLY A 130 -4.97 -5.50 -1.89
CA GLY A 130 -5.50 -5.19 -3.22
C GLY A 130 -5.63 -3.70 -3.50
N GLY A 131 -4.90 -2.85 -2.77
CA GLY A 131 -4.94 -1.39 -2.91
C GLY A 131 -6.03 -0.75 -2.05
N PRO A 132 -6.38 0.52 -2.29
CA PRO A 132 -7.51 1.18 -1.64
C PRO A 132 -8.76 0.31 -1.67
N ARG A 133 -9.07 -0.25 -0.50
CA ARG A 133 -10.30 -0.98 -0.23
C ARG A 133 -11.39 0.04 0.03
N ASP A 134 -12.08 0.45 -1.03
CA ASP A 134 -13.32 1.25 -0.95
C ASP A 134 -14.42 0.53 -0.13
N ASP A 135 -14.22 -0.73 0.28
CA ASP A 135 -15.18 -1.59 0.99
C ASP A 135 -15.03 -1.66 2.51
N GLU A 136 -13.90 -1.24 3.11
CA GLU A 136 -13.68 -1.45 4.55
C GLU A 136 -13.92 -0.19 5.42
N TRP A 137 -13.92 1.00 4.82
CA TRP A 137 -14.05 2.25 5.58
C TRP A 137 -15.40 2.89 5.29
N ARG A 138 -16.39 2.56 6.13
CA ARG A 138 -17.66 3.29 6.19
C ARG A 138 -17.69 4.10 7.48
N LEU A 139 -17.86 5.42 7.38
CA LEU A 139 -18.17 6.21 8.57
C LEU A 139 -19.47 5.71 9.20
N HIS A 140 -19.44 5.58 10.53
CA HIS A 140 -20.61 5.15 11.28
C HIS A 140 -21.80 6.07 10.95
N PRO A 141 -23.01 5.53 10.68
CA PRO A 141 -24.15 6.33 10.23
C PRO A 141 -24.46 7.53 11.14
N GLU A 142 -24.25 7.40 12.45
CA GLU A 142 -24.44 8.51 13.40
C GLU A 142 -23.46 9.67 13.19
N ILE A 143 -22.20 9.37 12.84
CA ILE A 143 -21.21 10.41 12.52
C ILE A 143 -21.61 11.12 11.23
N VAL A 144 -22.09 10.37 10.25
CA VAL A 144 -22.57 10.93 8.99
C VAL A 144 -23.79 11.82 9.20
N LEU A 145 -24.73 11.42 10.09
CA LEU A 145 -25.85 12.27 10.50
C LEU A 145 -25.37 13.58 11.12
N GLN A 146 -24.40 13.54 12.04
CA GLN A 146 -23.83 14.76 12.65
C GLN A 146 -23.14 15.65 11.61
N ILE A 147 -22.45 15.06 10.64
CA ILE A 147 -21.83 15.78 9.52
C ILE A 147 -22.91 16.50 8.71
N TRP A 148 -24.00 15.80 8.36
CA TRP A 148 -25.09 16.39 7.59
C TRP A 148 -25.84 17.49 8.35
N GLU A 149 -26.03 17.34 9.66
CA GLU A 149 -26.62 18.38 10.52
C GLU A 149 -25.74 19.64 10.56
N ARG A 150 -24.42 19.48 10.53
CA ARG A 150 -23.47 20.60 10.62
C ARG A 150 -23.20 21.29 9.29
N PHE A 151 -23.06 20.53 8.21
CA PHE A 151 -22.56 21.04 6.92
C PHE A 151 -23.60 20.95 5.78
N GLY A 152 -24.78 20.39 6.06
CA GLY A 152 -25.80 20.10 5.06
C GLY A 152 -25.71 18.66 4.54
N ARG A 153 -26.84 18.15 4.06
CA ARG A 153 -26.94 16.79 3.51
C ARG A 153 -26.35 16.75 2.11
N ALA A 154 -25.27 16.00 1.93
CA ALA A 154 -24.68 15.76 0.62
C ALA A 154 -25.57 14.83 -0.23
N GLU A 155 -25.54 15.05 -1.54
CA GLU A 155 -26.30 14.27 -2.53
C GLU A 155 -25.40 13.38 -3.38
N GLY A 156 -24.09 13.70 -3.45
CA GLY A 156 -23.08 12.92 -4.16
C GLY A 156 -21.95 12.44 -3.24
N ASP A 157 -21.53 11.18 -3.38
CA ASP A 157 -20.36 10.60 -2.71
C ASP A 157 -19.24 10.35 -3.74
N LEU A 158 -18.10 11.02 -3.58
CA LEU A 158 -17.00 10.97 -4.55
C LEU A 158 -16.14 9.71 -4.45
N PHE A 159 -16.15 9.01 -3.31
CA PHE A 159 -15.28 7.88 -3.06
C PHE A 159 -16.03 6.81 -2.28
N ALA A 160 -16.88 6.06 -3.00
CA ALA A 160 -17.70 5.03 -2.42
C ALA A 160 -17.68 3.74 -3.26
N SER A 161 -18.26 2.71 -2.67
CA SER A 161 -18.67 1.44 -3.27
C SER A 161 -20.17 1.26 -3.03
N ARG A 162 -20.77 0.28 -3.71
CA ARG A 162 -22.20 -0.04 -3.58
C ARG A 162 -22.65 -0.28 -2.13
N VAL A 163 -21.75 -0.74 -1.26
CA VAL A 163 -22.08 -1.15 0.12
C VAL A 163 -21.80 -0.08 1.17
N ASN A 164 -20.97 0.94 0.87
CA ASN A 164 -20.64 2.00 1.81
C ASN A 164 -21.08 3.41 1.38
N ALA A 165 -21.65 3.56 0.19
CA ALA A 165 -22.18 4.83 -0.30
C ALA A 165 -23.09 5.49 0.75
N GLN A 166 -22.76 6.74 1.09
CA GLN A 166 -23.55 7.54 2.02
C GLN A 166 -24.60 8.40 1.29
N CYS A 167 -24.47 8.52 -0.03
CA CYS A 167 -25.31 9.35 -0.88
C CYS A 167 -25.97 8.50 -1.99
N PRO A 168 -27.14 8.93 -2.51
CA PRO A 168 -27.81 8.24 -3.61
C PRO A 168 -27.03 8.33 -4.93
N LEU A 169 -26.32 9.43 -5.16
CA LEU A 169 -25.38 9.57 -6.28
C LEU A 169 -23.98 9.28 -5.77
N TRP A 170 -23.20 8.50 -6.51
CA TRP A 170 -21.83 8.18 -6.11
C TRP A 170 -20.97 7.72 -7.28
N PHE A 171 -19.67 7.92 -7.13
CA PHE A 171 -18.62 7.33 -7.97
C PHE A 171 -17.98 6.14 -7.23
N SER A 172 -17.44 5.19 -8.00
CA SER A 172 -16.63 4.08 -7.48
C SER A 172 -15.44 3.80 -8.38
N LEU A 173 -14.35 3.29 -7.83
CA LEU A 173 -13.23 2.78 -8.64
C LEU A 173 -13.54 1.41 -9.26
N ARG A 174 -14.61 0.74 -8.80
CA ARG A 174 -15.00 -0.60 -9.22
C ARG A 174 -16.13 -0.53 -10.24
N ALA A 175 -15.84 -0.95 -11.47
CA ALA A 175 -16.86 -1.05 -12.53
C ALA A 175 -18.03 -1.96 -12.13
N GLN A 176 -17.76 -3.04 -11.40
CA GLN A 176 -18.78 -4.01 -10.97
C GLN A 176 -19.80 -3.47 -9.95
N ASP A 177 -19.54 -2.30 -9.37
CA ASP A 177 -20.46 -1.69 -8.42
C ASP A 177 -21.63 -0.98 -9.14
N GLU A 178 -21.48 -0.70 -10.44
CA GLU A 178 -22.44 0.06 -11.27
C GLU A 178 -22.78 1.45 -10.68
N PRO A 179 -21.76 2.30 -10.42
CA PRO A 179 -21.97 3.63 -9.83
C PRO A 179 -22.82 4.54 -10.74
N PRO A 180 -23.84 5.23 -10.20
CA PRO A 180 -24.74 6.08 -11.00
C PRO A 180 -24.06 7.32 -11.58
N LEU A 181 -22.96 7.80 -10.98
CA LEU A 181 -22.18 8.91 -11.54
C LEU A 181 -21.03 8.46 -12.45
N GLY A 182 -20.64 7.18 -12.38
CA GLY A 182 -19.58 6.60 -13.20
C GLY A 182 -18.38 6.08 -12.41
N ILE A 183 -17.44 5.50 -13.14
CA ILE A 183 -16.24 4.89 -12.57
C ILE A 183 -15.16 5.97 -12.46
N ASP A 184 -14.52 6.08 -11.30
CA ASP A 184 -13.51 7.11 -10.99
C ASP A 184 -14.07 8.55 -11.05
N ALA A 185 -14.19 9.16 -9.87
CA ALA A 185 -14.62 10.55 -9.72
C ALA A 185 -13.69 11.54 -10.43
N PHE A 186 -12.40 11.24 -10.58
CA PHE A 186 -11.47 12.13 -11.26
C PHE A 186 -11.63 12.13 -12.78
N ALA A 187 -12.17 11.05 -13.35
CA ALA A 187 -12.38 10.91 -14.79
C ALA A 187 -13.67 11.60 -15.30
N HIS A 188 -14.57 12.02 -14.40
CA HIS A 188 -15.89 12.53 -14.75
C HIS A 188 -16.10 13.96 -14.27
N GLN A 189 -17.02 14.70 -14.92
CA GLN A 189 -17.52 15.96 -14.39
C GLN A 189 -18.37 15.71 -13.13
N TRP A 190 -18.28 16.61 -12.15
CA TRP A 190 -19.06 16.49 -10.93
C TRP A 190 -20.39 17.24 -11.06
N PRO A 191 -21.50 16.68 -10.55
CA PRO A 191 -22.78 17.37 -10.54
C PRO A 191 -22.72 18.63 -9.65
N GLU A 192 -23.53 19.64 -10.00
CA GLU A 192 -23.70 20.86 -9.21
C GLU A 192 -24.60 20.64 -7.99
N VAL A 193 -24.17 19.74 -7.10
CA VAL A 193 -24.84 19.41 -5.83
C VAL A 193 -23.81 19.42 -4.70
N LEU A 194 -24.26 19.34 -3.45
CA LEU A 194 -23.34 19.20 -2.32
C LEU A 194 -22.69 17.80 -2.35
N LEU A 195 -21.37 17.77 -2.43
CA LEU A 195 -20.58 16.55 -2.52
C LEU A 195 -19.93 16.23 -1.18
N TYR A 196 -19.86 14.94 -0.88
CA TYR A 196 -19.14 14.35 0.23
C TYR A 196 -17.99 13.49 -0.29
N ALA A 197 -16.87 13.51 0.42
CA ALA A 197 -15.70 12.70 0.09
C ALA A 197 -15.07 12.14 1.36
N PHE A 198 -14.91 10.83 1.39
CA PHE A 198 -14.03 10.13 2.33
C PHE A 198 -13.00 9.32 1.55
N PRO A 199 -12.01 9.99 0.93
CA PRO A 199 -11.11 9.38 -0.02
C PRO A 199 -10.03 8.53 0.67
N PRO A 200 -9.44 7.57 -0.06
CA PRO A 200 -8.14 7.02 0.29
C PRO A 200 -7.07 8.13 0.42
N LEU A 201 -6.08 7.94 1.31
CA LEU A 201 -5.01 8.91 1.56
C LEU A 201 -4.33 9.45 0.29
N SER A 202 -4.07 8.57 -0.68
CA SER A 202 -3.45 8.92 -1.97
C SER A 202 -4.29 9.88 -2.81
N CYS A 203 -5.61 9.92 -2.60
CA CYS A 203 -6.56 10.71 -3.38
C CYS A 203 -6.85 12.09 -2.75
N ILE A 204 -6.43 12.35 -1.51
CA ILE A 204 -6.67 13.63 -0.82
C ILE A 204 -6.03 14.80 -1.57
N LEU A 205 -4.75 14.71 -1.94
CA LEU A 205 -4.06 15.81 -2.61
C LEU A 205 -4.63 16.11 -4.01
N PRO A 206 -4.86 15.12 -4.89
CA PRO A 206 -5.55 15.34 -6.17
C PRO A 206 -6.96 15.93 -6.00
N LEU A 207 -7.72 15.47 -5.00
CA LEU A 207 -9.05 15.99 -4.68
C LEU A 207 -9.00 17.47 -4.33
N LEU A 208 -8.13 17.86 -3.40
CA LEU A 208 -7.96 19.26 -2.99
C LEU A 208 -7.52 20.15 -4.15
N ALA A 209 -6.61 19.66 -5.00
CA ALA A 209 -6.17 20.41 -6.19
C ALA A 209 -7.34 20.69 -7.14
N ARG A 210 -8.19 19.69 -7.39
CA ARG A 210 -9.36 19.83 -8.25
C ARG A 210 -10.42 20.76 -7.65
N VAL A 211 -10.72 20.61 -6.36
CA VAL A 211 -11.64 21.49 -5.62
C VAL A 211 -11.19 22.94 -5.71
N ARG A 212 -9.90 23.21 -5.45
CA ARG A 212 -9.33 24.56 -5.52
C ARG A 212 -9.37 25.15 -6.93
N THR A 213 -9.03 24.35 -7.94
CA THR A 213 -9.01 24.80 -9.34
C THR A 213 -10.42 25.11 -9.85
N GLY A 214 -11.40 24.30 -9.45
CA GLY A 214 -12.80 24.48 -9.85
C GLY A 214 -13.57 25.48 -8.99
N GLY A 215 -12.98 26.05 -7.93
CA GLY A 215 -13.71 26.89 -6.98
C GLY A 215 -14.86 26.17 -6.27
N LEU A 216 -14.74 24.85 -6.10
CA LEU A 216 -15.80 24.00 -5.58
C LEU A 216 -15.81 24.00 -4.04
N SER A 217 -16.94 23.63 -3.45
CA SER A 217 -17.06 23.40 -2.01
C SER A 217 -17.61 21.99 -1.79
N ILE A 218 -16.90 21.20 -0.97
CA ILE A 218 -17.26 19.82 -0.66
C ILE A 218 -17.09 19.54 0.83
N ILE A 219 -17.79 18.54 1.34
CA ILE A 219 -17.52 17.98 2.67
C ILE A 219 -16.41 16.94 2.53
N LEU A 220 -15.26 17.18 3.14
CA LEU A 220 -14.12 16.27 3.11
C LEU A 220 -13.87 15.69 4.49
N ILE A 221 -13.76 14.37 4.57
CA ILE A 221 -13.25 13.65 5.73
C ILE A 221 -11.82 13.22 5.42
N ALA A 222 -10.88 13.78 6.18
CA ALA A 222 -9.45 13.53 6.04
C ALA A 222 -8.83 13.31 7.44
N PRO A 223 -7.73 12.56 7.55
CA PRO A 223 -6.99 12.45 8.80
C PRO A 223 -6.35 13.78 9.19
N ASP A 224 -6.10 13.93 10.49
CA ASP A 224 -5.39 15.08 11.09
C ASP A 224 -3.93 15.20 10.62
#